data_AF-A0A9K3ID37-F1
#
_entry.id   AF-A0A9K3ID37-F1
#
_cell.length_a   1.000
_cell.length_b   1.000
_cell.length_c   1.000
_cell.angle_alpha   90.00
_cell.angle_beta   90.00
_cell.angle_gamma   90.00
#
_symmetry.space_group_name_H-M   'P 1'
#
loop_
_entity.id
_entity.type
_entity.pdbx_description
1 polymer ?
#
loop_
_entity_poly.entity_id
_entity_poly.type
_entity_poly.pdbx_seq_one_letter_code
_entity_poly.pdbx_strand_id
1 'polypeptide(L)'
;MSCATLIIRLSATLTQRFGNLYNEDNVAISGTHTHAGPGGYLQYVVYSVTSLGFIPQSFDAIVTAIEMSILQAHKNLKSGSIFINTGAFVTYALIVVVRAVLENSGLWQTEKWTPKWADKQLFALSPICHLFNFKTFN
;
A
#
# COMPACT_ATOMS: atom_id res chain seq x y z
N MET A 1 2.28 3.34 10.19
CA MET A 1 3.15 2.14 10.15
C MET A 1 4.57 2.60 9.92
N SER A 2 5.44 2.47 10.92
CA SER A 2 6.73 3.15 10.99
C SER A 2 7.83 2.40 10.22
N CYS A 3 7.94 2.72 8.92
CA CYS A 3 8.95 2.22 7.98
C CYS A 3 10.12 3.22 7.80
N ALA A 4 10.51 3.91 8.87
CA ALA A 4 11.42 5.07 8.78
C ALA A 4 12.76 4.71 8.14
N THR A 5 13.40 3.60 8.52
CA THR A 5 14.70 3.18 7.95
C THR A 5 14.65 2.89 6.46
N LEU A 6 13.56 2.29 5.98
CA LEU A 6 13.39 1.97 4.56
C LEU A 6 13.23 3.23 3.73
N ILE A 7 12.40 4.18 4.21
CA ILE A 7 12.19 5.48 3.56
C ILE A 7 13.50 6.28 3.54
N ILE A 8 14.22 6.34 4.67
CA ILE A 8 15.50 7.06 4.76
C ILE A 8 16.52 6.47 3.78
N ARG A 9 16.68 5.14 3.76
CA ARG A 9 17.64 4.48 2.87
C ARG A 9 17.29 4.70 1.40
N LEU A 10 16.02 4.59 1.05
CA LEU A 10 15.56 4.84 -0.32
C LEU A 10 15.79 6.30 -0.73
N SER A 11 15.40 7.26 0.12
CA SER A 11 15.57 8.69 -0.15
C SER A 11 17.05 9.04 -0.38
N ALA A 12 17.95 8.50 0.44
CA ALA A 12 19.39 8.69 0.26
C ALA A 12 19.87 8.16 -1.10
N THR A 13 19.44 6.96 -1.50
CA THR A 13 19.82 6.38 -2.80
C THR A 13 19.25 7.16 -3.98
N LEU A 14 17.98 7.58 -3.90
CA LEU A 14 17.35 8.39 -4.95
C LEU A 14 18.03 9.76 -5.08
N THR A 15 18.35 10.40 -3.96
CA THR A 15 19.09 11.67 -3.93
C THR A 15 20.47 11.53 -4.56
N GLN A 16 21.18 10.44 -4.26
CA GLN A 16 22.49 10.18 -4.84
C GLN A 16 22.45 10.03 -6.37
N ARG A 17 21.39 9.42 -6.92
CA ARG A 17 21.26 9.16 -8.37
C ARG A 17 20.63 10.29 -9.16
N PHE A 18 19.63 10.97 -8.59
CA PHE A 18 18.76 11.90 -9.29
C PHE A 18 18.79 13.33 -8.72
N GLY A 19 19.65 13.59 -7.72
CA GLY A 19 19.66 14.86 -7.01
C GLY A 19 18.31 15.10 -6.32
N ASN A 20 17.79 16.32 -6.42
CA ASN A 20 16.54 16.70 -5.76
C ASN A 20 15.27 16.37 -6.57
N LEU A 21 15.36 15.54 -7.61
CA LEU A 21 14.20 15.22 -8.46
C LEU A 21 13.14 14.38 -7.71
N TYR A 22 13.57 13.47 -6.84
CA TYR A 22 12.72 12.63 -6.00
C TYR A 22 12.97 12.97 -4.54
N ASN A 23 11.95 13.43 -3.84
CA ASN A 23 12.00 13.86 -2.45
C ASN A 23 10.75 13.39 -1.68
N GLU A 24 10.73 13.65 -0.38
CA GLU A 24 9.63 13.30 0.52
C GLU A 24 8.27 13.90 0.14
N ASP A 25 8.26 15.04 -0.57
CA ASP A 25 7.04 15.72 -0.98
C ASP A 25 6.41 15.09 -2.24
N ASN A 26 7.21 14.40 -3.07
CA ASN A 26 6.77 13.86 -4.35
C ASN A 26 6.91 12.33 -4.50
N VAL A 27 7.38 11.63 -3.46
CA VAL A 27 7.46 10.16 -3.42
C VAL A 27 6.51 9.59 -2.37
N ALA A 28 5.56 8.78 -2.81
CA ALA A 28 4.68 8.00 -1.94
C ALA A 28 5.04 6.51 -2.00
N ILE A 29 5.15 5.87 -0.82
CA ILE A 29 5.35 4.42 -0.70
C ILE A 29 4.13 3.82 -0.02
N SER A 30 3.52 2.82 -0.67
CA SER A 30 2.38 2.09 -0.12
C SER A 30 2.62 0.59 -0.22
N GLY A 31 2.20 -0.15 0.80
CA GLY A 31 2.22 -1.60 0.82
C GLY A 31 0.82 -2.17 0.53
N THR A 32 0.77 -3.28 -0.19
CA THR A 32 -0.49 -4.02 -0.44
C THR A 32 -1.05 -4.72 0.80
N HIS A 33 -0.32 -4.69 1.92
CA HIS A 33 -0.67 -5.34 3.18
C HIS A 33 -0.85 -6.86 3.07
N THR A 34 -0.01 -7.51 2.26
CA THR A 34 0.08 -8.97 2.24
C THR A 34 0.74 -9.50 3.52
N HIS A 35 0.16 -10.55 4.09
CA HIS A 35 0.73 -11.28 5.23
C HIS A 35 1.70 -12.39 4.82
N ALA A 36 1.87 -12.62 3.51
CA ALA A 36 2.73 -13.66 2.96
C ALA A 36 4.09 -13.11 2.47
N GLY A 37 4.53 -11.96 2.98
CA GLY A 37 5.84 -11.38 2.69
C GLY A 37 6.91 -11.81 3.71
N PRO A 38 8.21 -11.75 3.34
CA PRO A 38 9.29 -11.97 4.30
C PRO A 38 9.30 -10.89 5.39
N GLY A 39 9.51 -11.28 6.64
CA GLY A 39 9.59 -10.36 7.78
C GLY A 39 10.98 -9.73 7.96
N GLY A 40 11.22 -9.09 9.12
CA GLY A 40 12.56 -8.67 9.55
C GLY A 40 13.14 -7.43 8.86
N TYR A 41 12.34 -6.63 8.18
CA TYR A 41 12.80 -5.40 7.49
C TYR A 41 12.39 -4.10 8.19
N LEU A 42 11.72 -4.19 9.35
CA LEU A 42 11.23 -3.03 10.11
C LEU A 42 12.13 -2.73 11.31
N GLN A 43 12.23 -1.45 11.67
CA GLN A 43 13.15 -0.96 12.71
C GLN A 43 12.64 -1.20 14.14
N TYR A 44 11.33 -1.11 14.35
CA TYR A 44 10.77 -1.19 15.69
C TYR A 44 10.68 -2.65 16.14
N VAL A 45 11.23 -2.90 17.35
CA VAL A 45 11.31 -4.23 17.95
C VAL A 45 9.99 -4.97 17.90
N VAL A 46 8.87 -4.28 18.17
CA VAL A 46 7.51 -4.85 18.15
C VAL A 46 7.17 -5.57 16.85
N TYR A 47 7.69 -5.09 15.71
CA TYR A 47 7.44 -5.69 14.39
C TYR A 47 8.44 -6.79 14.02
N SER A 48 9.53 -6.91 14.77
CA SER A 48 10.63 -7.85 14.49
C SER A 48 10.61 -9.07 15.40
N VAL A 49 9.79 -9.09 16.46
CA VAL A 49 9.67 -10.25 17.38
C VAL A 49 9.35 -11.53 16.64
N THR A 50 8.32 -11.52 15.79
CA THR A 50 7.90 -12.71 15.01
C THR A 50 8.86 -13.05 13.88
N SER A 51 9.76 -12.12 13.53
CA SER A 51 10.81 -12.31 12.52
C SER A 51 12.15 -12.72 13.14
N LEU A 52 12.21 -12.87 14.47
CA LEU A 52 13.44 -13.14 15.23
C LEU A 52 14.53 -12.06 15.05
N GLY A 53 14.12 -10.82 14.82
CA GLY A 53 15.03 -9.68 14.65
C GLY A 53 15.06 -9.12 13.24
N PHE A 54 16.14 -8.40 12.95
CA PHE A 54 16.38 -7.77 11.65
C PHE A 54 17.09 -8.74 10.70
N ILE A 55 16.57 -8.84 9.47
CA ILE A 55 17.07 -9.71 8.41
C ILE A 55 17.57 -8.81 7.27
N PRO A 56 18.89 -8.56 7.18
CA PRO A 56 19.48 -7.67 6.17
C PRO A 56 19.09 -8.05 4.74
N GLN A 57 19.04 -9.35 4.44
CA GLN A 57 18.71 -9.86 3.11
C GLN A 57 17.29 -9.46 2.69
N SER A 58 16.32 -9.53 3.60
CA SER A 58 14.94 -9.11 3.34
C SER A 58 14.86 -7.60 3.16
N PHE A 59 15.54 -6.84 4.01
CA PHE A 59 15.59 -5.38 3.90
C PHE A 59 16.21 -4.92 2.57
N ASP A 60 17.39 -5.42 2.24
CA ASP A 60 18.13 -5.04 1.02
C ASP A 60 17.37 -5.43 -0.24
N ALA A 61 16.74 -6.62 -0.25
CA ALA A 61 15.91 -7.06 -1.36
C ALA A 61 14.72 -6.12 -1.60
N ILE A 62 14.03 -5.68 -0.54
CA ILE A 62 12.89 -4.76 -0.67
C ILE A 62 13.37 -3.38 -1.14
N VAL A 63 14.42 -2.82 -0.54
CA VAL A 63 14.97 -1.51 -0.94
C VAL A 63 15.41 -1.53 -2.41
N THR A 64 16.14 -2.57 -2.81
CA THR A 64 16.61 -2.74 -4.19
C THR A 64 15.46 -2.89 -5.17
N ALA A 65 14.42 -3.65 -4.81
CA ALA A 65 13.24 -3.83 -5.65
C ALA A 65 12.51 -2.49 -5.89
N ILE A 66 12.33 -1.69 -4.83
CA ILE A 66 11.69 -0.36 -4.94
C ILE A 66 12.55 0.57 -5.80
N GLU A 67 13.85 0.65 -5.55
CA GLU A 67 14.77 1.45 -6.36
C GLU A 67 14.70 1.06 -7.85
N MET A 68 14.80 -0.24 -8.15
CA MET A 68 14.76 -0.74 -9.52
C MET A 68 13.43 -0.44 -10.22
N SER A 69 12.30 -0.54 -9.50
CA SER A 69 10.99 -0.18 -10.06
C SER A 69 10.91 1.31 -10.44
N ILE A 70 11.46 2.20 -9.61
CA ILE A 70 11.53 3.64 -9.89
C ILE A 70 12.47 3.90 -11.08
N LEU A 71 13.63 3.25 -11.12
CA LEU A 71 14.57 3.36 -12.23
C LEU A 71 13.95 2.93 -13.55
N GLN A 72 13.22 1.81 -13.57
CA GLN A 72 12.54 1.32 -14.76
C GLN A 72 11.42 2.26 -15.20
N ALA A 73 10.62 2.77 -14.26
CA ALA A 73 9.57 3.75 -14.56
C ALA A 73 10.15 5.06 -15.12
N HIS A 74 11.22 5.58 -14.50
CA HIS A 74 11.91 6.80 -14.94
C HIS A 74 12.50 6.66 -16.36
N LYS A 75 13.10 5.51 -16.69
CA LYS A 75 13.67 5.25 -18.02
C LYS A 75 12.60 5.04 -19.10
N ASN A 76 11.37 4.74 -18.72
CA ASN A 76 10.27 4.40 -19.63
C ASN A 76 9.17 5.47 -19.61
N LEU A 77 9.52 6.73 -19.36
CA LEU A 77 8.58 7.85 -19.44
C LEU A 77 8.10 8.04 -20.88
N LYS A 78 6.77 8.09 -21.05
CA LYS A 78 6.10 8.29 -22.33
C LYS A 78 4.99 9.32 -22.16
N SER A 79 4.73 10.09 -23.22
CA SER A 79 3.53 10.94 -23.26
C SER A 79 2.29 10.06 -23.16
N GLY A 80 1.34 10.46 -22.32
CA GLY A 80 0.14 9.69 -22.04
C GLY A 80 -0.92 10.54 -21.37
N SER A 81 -2.13 9.98 -21.26
CA SER A 81 -3.25 10.61 -20.59
C SER A 81 -3.65 9.82 -19.35
N ILE A 82 -4.07 10.51 -18.31
CA ILE A 82 -4.55 9.92 -17.06
C ILE A 82 -6.08 9.96 -17.05
N PHE A 83 -6.71 8.83 -16.74
CA PHE A 83 -8.16 8.73 -16.58
C PHE A 83 -8.49 8.32 -15.14
N ILE A 84 -9.67 8.70 -14.66
CA ILE A 84 -10.16 8.35 -13.33
C ILE A 84 -11.57 7.79 -13.50
N ASN A 85 -11.85 6.68 -12.83
CA ASN A 85 -13.17 6.09 -12.78
C ASN A 85 -13.51 5.75 -11.32
N THR A 86 -14.79 5.53 -11.03
CA THR A 86 -15.25 5.01 -9.74
C THR A 86 -16.36 4.01 -10.00
N GLY A 87 -16.38 2.91 -9.25
CA GLY A 87 -17.30 1.81 -9.50
C GLY A 87 -17.51 0.96 -8.27
N ALA A 88 -18.75 0.52 -8.07
CA ALA A 88 -19.10 -0.37 -6.98
C ALA A 88 -18.87 -1.83 -7.39
N PHE A 89 -18.20 -2.61 -6.54
CA PHE A 89 -18.04 -4.05 -6.68
C PHE A 89 -18.69 -4.78 -5.50
N VAL A 90 -19.32 -5.91 -5.75
CA VAL A 90 -19.82 -6.80 -4.67
C VAL A 90 -18.73 -7.82 -4.36
N THR A 91 -18.21 -7.77 -3.14
CA THR A 91 -17.15 -8.68 -2.66
C THR A 91 -17.67 -9.40 -1.42
N TYR A 92 -17.42 -10.71 -1.31
CA TYR A 92 -17.65 -11.46 -0.08
C TYR A 92 -16.43 -11.31 0.82
N ALA A 93 -16.42 -10.29 1.68
CA ALA A 93 -15.46 -10.21 2.78
C ALA A 93 -16.11 -10.83 4.01
N LEU A 94 -15.50 -11.87 4.58
CA LEU A 94 -15.88 -12.35 5.91
C LEU A 94 -15.37 -11.34 6.92
N ILE A 95 -16.30 -10.62 7.55
CA ILE A 95 -15.98 -9.63 8.57
C ILE A 95 -15.65 -10.39 9.85
N VAL A 96 -14.38 -10.40 10.25
CA VAL A 96 -13.97 -11.08 11.49
C VAL A 96 -14.35 -10.25 12.73
N VAL A 97 -14.67 -8.96 12.54
CA VAL A 97 -15.04 -8.03 13.63
C VAL A 97 -16.54 -7.70 13.58
N VAL A 98 -17.39 -8.73 13.58
CA VAL A 98 -18.85 -8.57 13.54
C VAL A 98 -19.36 -7.78 14.75
N ARG A 99 -18.82 -8.03 15.95
CA ARG A 99 -19.36 -7.49 17.19
C ARG A 99 -19.17 -5.97 17.34
N ALA A 100 -17.95 -5.44 17.16
CA ALA A 100 -17.70 -4.01 17.35
C ALA A 100 -18.43 -3.14 16.31
N VAL A 101 -18.57 -3.64 15.07
CA VAL A 101 -19.28 -2.93 14.00
C VAL A 101 -20.80 -2.91 14.25
N LEU A 102 -21.36 -4.01 14.74
CA LEU A 102 -22.79 -4.07 15.04
C LEU A 102 -23.14 -3.23 16.29
N GLU A 103 -22.29 -3.24 17.33
CA GLU A 103 -22.47 -2.42 18.53
C GLU A 103 -22.48 -0.92 18.20
N ASN A 104 -21.62 -0.46 17.28
CA ASN A 104 -21.51 0.97 16.93
C ASN A 104 -22.54 1.46 15.90
N SER A 105 -23.20 0.56 15.15
CA SER A 105 -24.07 0.95 14.02
C SER A 105 -25.57 0.87 14.31
N GLY A 106 -26.00 0.18 15.39
CA GLY A 106 -27.42 0.00 15.72
C GLY A 106 -28.19 -0.89 14.73
N LEU A 107 -27.49 -1.57 13.81
CA LEU A 107 -28.09 -2.27 12.65
C LEU A 107 -28.48 -3.74 12.92
N TRP A 108 -28.68 -4.14 14.17
CA TRP A 108 -28.99 -5.54 14.54
C TRP A 108 -30.36 -6.06 14.04
N GLN A 109 -31.21 -5.22 13.43
CA GLN A 109 -32.62 -5.54 13.17
C GLN A 109 -33.06 -5.55 11.69
N THR A 110 -32.17 -5.53 10.69
CA THR A 110 -32.61 -5.49 9.27
C THR A 110 -32.10 -6.65 8.42
N GLU A 111 -33.02 -7.47 7.89
CA GLU A 111 -32.78 -8.64 7.01
C GLU A 111 -32.34 -8.32 5.56
N LYS A 112 -31.98 -7.07 5.25
CA LYS A 112 -31.40 -6.70 3.94
C LYS A 112 -30.05 -6.04 4.13
N TRP A 113 -29.03 -6.85 4.38
CA TRP A 113 -27.67 -6.36 4.54
C TRP A 113 -26.96 -6.30 3.18
N THR A 114 -27.12 -5.18 2.47
CA THR A 114 -26.18 -4.79 1.42
C THR A 114 -25.15 -3.84 2.04
N PRO A 115 -23.86 -4.23 2.14
CA PRO A 115 -22.86 -3.40 2.79
C PRO A 115 -22.62 -2.10 2.01
N LYS A 116 -23.19 -0.99 2.52
CA LYS A 116 -22.99 0.38 2.02
C LYS A 116 -21.67 1.03 2.50
N TRP A 117 -20.88 0.34 3.33
CA TRP A 117 -19.77 0.92 4.10
C TRP A 117 -18.38 0.79 3.48
N ALA A 118 -18.25 0.15 2.31
CA ALA A 118 -16.97 0.08 1.63
C ALA A 118 -16.90 1.20 0.58
N ASP A 119 -16.06 2.18 0.84
CA ASP A 119 -15.64 3.17 -0.16
C ASP A 119 -14.77 2.45 -1.20
N LYS A 120 -15.34 2.28 -2.39
CA LYS A 120 -14.75 1.51 -3.49
C LYS A 120 -14.50 2.46 -4.66
N GLN A 121 -13.35 3.11 -4.66
CA GLN A 121 -12.95 4.05 -5.72
C GLN A 121 -11.84 3.45 -6.60
N LEU A 122 -12.11 3.28 -7.90
CA LEU A 122 -11.25 2.54 -8.83
C LEU A 122 -10.48 3.46 -9.79
N PHE A 123 -9.25 3.86 -9.46
CA PHE A 123 -8.48 4.80 -10.28
C PHE A 123 -7.77 4.13 -11.49
N ALA A 124 -8.41 4.06 -12.66
CA ALA A 124 -7.79 3.49 -13.86
C ALA A 124 -6.88 4.49 -14.62
N LEU A 125 -5.59 4.57 -14.26
CA LEU A 125 -4.65 5.53 -14.83
C LEU A 125 -4.04 5.09 -16.17
N SER A 126 -4.71 5.31 -17.32
CA SER A 126 -4.15 5.15 -18.69
C SER A 126 -4.11 3.72 -19.27
N PRO A 127 -4.05 3.51 -20.60
CA PRO A 127 -3.74 2.20 -21.21
C PRO A 127 -2.31 1.68 -20.93
N ILE A 128 -1.44 2.46 -20.28
CA ILE A 128 -0.06 2.08 -19.95
C ILE A 128 0.03 1.35 -18.59
N CYS A 129 -0.83 1.68 -17.63
CA CYS A 129 -0.86 1.06 -16.30
C CYS A 129 -2.21 1.24 -15.60
N HIS A 130 -2.49 0.53 -14.51
CA HIS A 130 -3.71 0.71 -13.74
C HIS A 130 -3.41 0.66 -12.24
N LEU A 131 -3.99 1.55 -11.44
CA LEU A 131 -3.81 1.59 -10.00
C LEU A 131 -5.15 1.44 -9.28
N PHE A 132 -5.36 0.30 -8.64
CA PHE A 132 -6.62 0.04 -7.96
C PHE A 132 -6.50 0.34 -6.47
N ASN A 133 -7.34 1.26 -5.97
CA ASN A 133 -7.49 1.51 -4.55
C ASN A 133 -8.78 0.83 -4.07
N PHE A 134 -8.68 -0.05 -3.08
CA PHE A 134 -9.84 -0.74 -2.54
C PHE A 134 -9.74 -0.77 -1.03
N LYS A 135 -10.71 -0.12 -0.36
CA LYS A 135 -10.79 -0.10 1.09
C LYS A 135 -12.07 -0.80 1.54
N THR A 136 -11.92 -1.78 2.42
CA THR A 136 -13.04 -2.52 3.01
C THR A 136 -13.48 -1.97 4.36
N PHE A 137 -13.01 -0.82 4.85
CA PHE A 137 -13.42 -0.30 6.16
C PHE A 137 -13.34 1.23 6.19
N ASN A 138 -14.30 1.90 6.81
CA ASN A 138 -14.20 3.31 7.22
C ASN A 138 -14.17 3.41 8.74
#